data_AF-A0A9Q3PDF6-F1
#
_entry.id   AF-A0A9Q3PDF6-F1
#
_cell.length_a   1.000
_cell.length_b   1.000
_cell.length_c   1.000
_cell.angle_alpha   90.00
_cell.angle_beta   90.00
_cell.angle_gamma   90.00
#
_symmetry.space_group_name_H-M   'P 1'
#
loop_
_entity.id
_entity.type
_entity.pdbx_description
1 polymer ?
#
loop_
_entity_poly.entity_id
_entity_poly.type
_entity_poly.pdbx_seq_one_letter_code
_entity_poly.pdbx_strand_id
1 'polypeptide(L)'
;MDWATALLPGGDKGYNACVVIVDRYTKAPIFLPCHKDDTAIDTALLIWIRVVSRTGLFKNIISDREPKFESALWTNLHKRLGTKLSFSTAYHPQTDGLAERMIQTHEEVIRRLCAYGLELKDSDGFTHD
;
A
#
# COMPACT_ATOMS: atom_id res chain seq x y z
N MET A 1 -6.13 1.58 -1.72
CA MET A 1 -4.78 1.05 -1.91
C MET A 1 -4.06 2.09 -2.73
N ASP A 2 -2.88 2.46 -2.32
CA ASP A 2 -2.11 3.53 -2.95
C ASP A 2 -0.63 3.17 -2.90
N TRP A 3 0.14 3.78 -3.80
CA TRP A 3 1.57 3.55 -3.91
C TRP A 3 2.36 4.76 -3.46
N ALA A 4 2.97 4.65 -2.28
CA ALA A 4 3.95 5.62 -1.83
C ALA A 4 5.25 5.37 -2.60
N THR A 5 5.48 6.14 -3.66
CA THR A 5 6.71 6.10 -4.47
C THR A 5 7.75 7.14 -4.00
N ALA A 6 8.99 6.98 -4.47
CA ALA A 6 10.10 7.91 -4.28
C ALA A 6 10.55 8.10 -2.81
N LEU A 7 10.55 7.01 -2.04
CA LEU A 7 11.16 6.99 -0.71
C LEU A 7 12.68 6.84 -0.85
N LEU A 8 13.43 7.43 0.09
CA LEU A 8 14.86 7.16 0.18
C LEU A 8 15.07 5.67 0.44
N PRO A 9 16.03 5.01 -0.25
CA PRO A 9 16.33 3.60 -0.01
C PRO A 9 16.64 3.35 1.48
N GLY A 10 15.89 2.44 2.10
CA GLY A 10 15.98 2.16 3.53
C GLY A 10 16.21 0.68 3.84
N GLY A 11 16.96 0.44 4.91
CA GLY A 11 17.29 -0.89 5.45
C GLY A 11 18.19 -1.75 4.56
N ASP A 12 18.52 -2.95 5.03
CA ASP A 12 19.46 -3.88 4.36
C ASP A 12 19.03 -4.30 2.94
N LYS A 13 17.73 -4.22 2.64
CA LYS A 13 17.14 -4.61 1.35
C LYS A 13 16.97 -3.42 0.39
N GLY A 14 17.29 -2.20 0.82
CA GLY A 14 17.24 -0.99 0.00
C GLY A 14 15.86 -0.70 -0.58
N TYR A 15 14.78 -0.94 0.18
CA TYR A 15 13.42 -0.65 -0.28
C TYR A 15 13.25 0.86 -0.50
N ASN A 16 12.65 1.24 -1.63
CA ASN A 16 12.50 2.64 -2.05
C ASN A 16 11.04 3.01 -2.41
N ALA A 17 10.11 2.12 -2.12
CA ALA A 17 8.67 2.34 -2.26
C ALA A 17 7.89 1.53 -1.21
N CYS A 18 6.62 1.87 -1.04
CA CYS A 18 5.72 1.14 -0.16
C CYS A 18 4.30 1.08 -0.74
N VAL A 19 3.68 -0.11 -0.73
CA VAL A 19 2.25 -0.25 -0.98
C VAL A 19 1.50 0.00 0.33
N VAL A 20 0.55 0.93 0.30
CA VAL A 20 -0.29 1.27 1.45
C VAL A 20 -1.69 0.72 1.22
N ILE A 21 -2.13 -0.17 2.11
CA ILE A 21 -3.47 -0.77 2.07
C ILE A 21 -4.17 -0.43 3.36
N VAL A 22 -5.31 0.24 3.27
CA VAL A 22 -6.16 0.53 4.43
C VAL A 22 -7.44 -0.25 4.29
N ASP A 23 -7.74 -1.08 5.29
CA ASP A 23 -9.06 -1.71 5.37
C ASP A 23 -10.10 -0.65 5.80
N ARG A 24 -11.19 -0.55 5.04
CA ARG A 24 -12.22 0.48 5.27
C ARG A 24 -13.04 0.22 6.53
N TYR A 25 -13.10 -1.02 7.02
CA TYR A 25 -13.88 -1.36 8.21
C TYR A 25 -13.08 -1.13 9.49
N THR A 26 -11.95 -1.84 9.63
CA THR A 26 -11.08 -1.77 10.81
C THR A 26 -10.25 -0.49 10.88
N LYS A 27 -10.09 0.22 9.77
CA LYS A 27 -9.16 1.35 9.61
C LYS A 27 -7.71 0.96 9.87
N ALA A 28 -7.36 -0.33 9.89
CA ALA A 28 -5.98 -0.75 10.07
C ALA A 28 -5.19 -0.52 8.77
N PRO A 29 -4.09 0.25 8.80
CA PRO A 29 -3.19 0.36 7.66
C PRO A 29 -2.25 -0.85 7.63
N ILE A 30 -1.92 -1.29 6.42
CA ILE A 30 -0.93 -2.32 6.12
C ILE A 30 0.09 -1.69 5.18
N PHE A 31 1.35 -1.75 5.58
CA PHE A 31 2.49 -1.24 4.82
C PHE A 31 3.29 -2.41 4.26
N LEU A 32 3.45 -2.44 2.94
CA LEU A 32 4.24 -3.46 2.26
C LEU A 32 5.44 -2.78 1.61
N PRO A 33 6.65 -2.84 2.21
CA PRO A 33 7.85 -2.28 1.62
C PRO A 33 8.20 -3.04 0.34
N CYS A 34 8.56 -2.30 -0.69
CA CYS A 34 8.76 -2.81 -2.04
C CYS A 34 9.74 -1.93 -2.82
N HIS A 35 10.01 -2.28 -4.06
CA HIS A 35 10.83 -1.48 -4.95
C HIS A 35 9.95 -0.73 -5.96
N LYS A 36 10.36 0.49 -6.32
CA LYS A 36 9.68 1.31 -7.33
C LYS A 36 9.57 0.55 -8.66
N ASP A 37 10.60 -0.21 -9.01
CA ASP A 37 10.70 -0.93 -10.28
C ASP A 37 10.06 -2.33 -10.24
N ASP A 38 9.43 -2.72 -9.13
CA ASP A 38 8.70 -3.98 -9.03
C ASP A 38 7.63 -4.08 -10.10
N THR A 39 7.53 -5.24 -10.76
CA THR A 39 6.52 -5.44 -11.80
C THR A 39 5.12 -5.58 -11.20
N ALA A 40 4.10 -5.55 -12.05
CA ALA A 40 2.73 -5.86 -11.63
C ALA A 40 2.60 -7.29 -11.04
N ILE A 41 3.43 -8.25 -11.50
CA ILE A 41 3.47 -9.61 -10.96
C ILE A 41 4.04 -9.61 -9.54
N ASP A 42 5.20 -8.97 -9.35
CA ASP A 42 5.88 -8.91 -8.05
C ASP A 42 4.98 -8.29 -6.99
N THR A 43 4.34 -7.19 -7.39
CA THR A 43 3.31 -6.49 -6.60
C THR A 43 2.18 -7.42 -6.20
N ALA A 44 1.62 -8.16 -7.17
CA ALA A 44 0.48 -9.03 -6.91
C ALA A 44 0.85 -10.19 -5.99
N LEU A 45 2.02 -10.78 -6.17
CA LEU A 45 2.54 -11.82 -5.29
C LEU A 45 2.78 -11.28 -3.88
N LEU A 46 3.35 -10.09 -3.75
CA LEU A 46 3.57 -9.44 -2.45
C LEU A 46 2.25 -9.27 -1.68
N ILE A 47 1.23 -8.72 -2.33
CA ILE A 47 -0.10 -8.51 -1.73
C ILE A 47 -0.75 -9.86 -1.38
N TRP A 48 -0.64 -10.85 -2.27
CA TRP A 48 -1.21 -12.17 -2.04
C TRP A 48 -0.61 -12.86 -0.83
N ILE A 49 0.73 -12.91 -0.78
CA ILE A 49 1.48 -13.60 0.27
C ILE A 49 1.33 -12.88 1.61
N ARG A 50 1.37 -11.55 1.63
CA ARG A 50 1.41 -10.78 2.89
C ARG A 50 0.05 -10.41 3.44
N VAL A 51 -0.97 -10.33 2.59
CA VAL A 51 -2.28 -9.81 2.99
C VAL A 51 -3.37 -10.84 2.77
N VAL A 52 -3.58 -11.27 1.53
CA VAL A 52 -4.69 -12.19 1.19
C VAL A 52 -4.59 -13.50 1.97
N SER A 53 -3.38 -14.04 2.16
CA SER A 53 -3.15 -15.26 2.96
C SER A 53 -3.61 -15.14 4.43
N ARG A 54 -3.66 -13.92 4.98
CA ARG A 54 -3.99 -13.64 6.39
C ARG A 54 -5.42 -13.15 6.57
N THR A 55 -5.89 -12.30 5.66
CA THR A 55 -7.19 -11.62 5.76
C THR A 55 -8.28 -12.27 4.91
N GLY A 56 -7.90 -13.17 4.00
CA GLY A 56 -8.77 -13.67 2.94
C GLY A 56 -8.93 -12.67 1.80
N LEU A 57 -9.85 -12.98 0.87
CA LEU A 57 -10.09 -12.18 -0.33
C LEU A 57 -10.85 -10.90 -0.03
N PHE A 58 -10.40 -9.81 -0.64
CA PHE A 58 -11.13 -8.55 -0.63
C PHE A 58 -12.38 -8.66 -1.51
N LYS A 59 -13.51 -8.13 -1.02
CA LYS A 59 -14.74 -8.02 -1.81
C LYS A 59 -14.66 -6.87 -2.81
N ASN A 60 -14.13 -5.72 -2.36
CA ASN A 60 -13.98 -4.52 -3.16
C ASN A 60 -12.60 -3.91 -2.89
N ILE A 61 -11.86 -3.57 -3.94
CA ILE A 61 -10.59 -2.85 -3.87
C ILE A 61 -10.78 -1.52 -4.59
N ILE A 62 -10.40 -0.44 -3.91
CA ILE A 62 -10.25 0.88 -4.50
C ILE A 62 -8.76 1.16 -4.57
N SER A 63 -8.23 1.31 -5.77
CA SER A 63 -6.82 1.68 -6.00
C SER A 63 -6.71 3.00 -6.75
N ASP A 64 -5.57 3.66 -6.65
CA ASP A 64 -5.16 4.69 -7.58
C ASP A 64 -4.92 4.09 -8.99
N ARG A 65 -4.67 4.97 -9.97
CA ARG A 65 -4.46 4.62 -11.38
C ARG A 65 -3.01 4.31 -11.73
N GLU A 66 -2.29 3.70 -10.79
CA GLU A 66 -0.91 3.28 -11.06
C GLU A 66 -0.92 2.19 -12.16
N PRO A 67 -0.02 2.25 -13.18
CA PRO A 67 -0.02 1.30 -14.30
C PRO A 67 0.05 -0.17 -13.87
N LYS A 68 0.62 -0.45 -12.69
CA LYS A 68 0.68 -1.79 -12.10
C LYS A 68 -0.72 -2.33 -11.77
N PHE A 69 -1.60 -1.47 -11.23
CA PHE A 69 -2.98 -1.79 -10.88
C PHE A 69 -3.95 -1.70 -12.06
N GLU A 70 -3.59 -0.98 -13.12
CA GLU A 70 -4.35 -1.01 -14.38
C GLU A 70 -3.93 -2.16 -15.32
N SER A 71 -2.91 -2.93 -14.95
CA SER A 71 -2.40 -4.01 -15.80
C SER A 71 -3.48 -5.07 -16.10
N ALA A 72 -3.39 -5.66 -17.30
CA ALA A 72 -4.26 -6.77 -17.69
C ALA A 72 -4.18 -7.94 -16.70
N LEU A 73 -3.01 -8.16 -16.09
CA LEU A 73 -2.83 -9.15 -15.04
C LEU A 73 -3.71 -8.84 -13.83
N TRP A 74 -3.61 -7.63 -13.29
CA TRP A 74 -4.34 -7.22 -12.08
C TRP A 74 -5.86 -7.30 -12.29
N THR A 75 -6.32 -6.76 -13.42
CA THR A 75 -7.73 -6.78 -13.79
C THR A 75 -8.26 -8.20 -13.96
N ASN A 76 -7.54 -9.07 -14.67
CA ASN A 76 -7.96 -10.46 -14.88
C ASN A 76 -7.89 -11.30 -13.61
N LEU A 77 -6.89 -11.07 -12.76
CA LEU A 77 -6.75 -11.74 -11.46
C LEU A 77 -7.98 -11.45 -10.59
N HIS A 78 -8.31 -10.19 -10.36
CA HIS A 78 -9.46 -9.83 -9.52
C HIS A 78 -10.80 -10.23 -10.12
N LYS A 79 -10.94 -10.20 -11.45
CA LYS A 79 -12.12 -10.74 -12.14
C LYS A 79 -12.31 -12.23 -11.86
N ARG A 80 -11.23 -13.03 -11.87
CA ARG A 80 -11.29 -14.47 -11.53
C ARG A 80 -11.57 -14.71 -10.05
N LEU A 81 -11.09 -13.85 -9.17
CA LEU A 81 -11.30 -13.94 -7.72
C LEU A 81 -12.68 -13.46 -7.27
N GLY A 82 -13.46 -12.84 -8.17
CA GLY A 82 -14.74 -12.22 -7.82
C GLY A 82 -14.59 -10.93 -7.01
N THR A 83 -13.40 -10.32 -7.00
CA THR A 83 -13.16 -9.03 -6.35
C THR A 83 -13.54 -7.90 -7.29
N LYS A 84 -14.35 -6.94 -6.83
CA LYS A 84 -14.65 -5.74 -7.60
C LYS A 84 -13.50 -4.74 -7.48
N LEU A 85 -12.86 -4.44 -8.60
CA LEU A 85 -11.90 -3.34 -8.70
C LEU A 85 -12.61 -2.03 -9.02
N SER A 86 -12.15 -0.95 -8.41
CA SER A 86 -12.56 0.42 -8.70
C SER A 86 -11.34 1.31 -8.62
N PHE A 87 -11.21 2.25 -9.54
CA PHE A 87 -10.09 3.18 -9.57
C PHE A 87 -10.53 4.53 -9.02
N SER A 88 -9.76 5.10 -8.11
CA SER A 88 -10.01 6.45 -7.61
C SER A 88 -9.85 7.45 -8.77
N THR A 89 -10.70 8.47 -8.77
CA THR A 89 -10.55 9.64 -9.63
C THR A 89 -9.98 10.76 -8.78
N ALA A 90 -9.15 11.63 -9.38
CA ALA A 90 -8.57 12.79 -8.68
C ALA A 90 -9.60 13.74 -8.06
N TYR A 91 -10.88 13.55 -8.37
CA TYR A 91 -12.01 14.37 -7.91
C TYR A 91 -13.27 13.50 -7.83
N HIS A 92 -13.58 12.92 -6.65
CA HIS A 92 -14.95 12.74 -6.16
C HIS A 92 -14.96 12.36 -4.67
N PRO A 93 -14.95 13.35 -3.76
CA PRO A 93 -15.08 13.10 -2.33
C PRO A 93 -16.54 12.82 -1.99
N GLN A 94 -17.01 11.60 -2.21
CA GLN A 94 -18.26 11.14 -1.62
C GLN A 94 -18.08 9.74 -1.02
N THR A 95 -18.16 9.71 0.30
CA THR A 95 -18.11 8.53 1.20
C THR A 95 -16.72 7.93 1.48
N ASP A 96 -15.78 7.90 0.52
CA ASP A 96 -14.44 7.29 0.70
C ASP A 96 -13.33 8.26 1.17
N GLY A 97 -13.64 9.55 1.33
CA GLY A 97 -12.66 10.58 1.69
C GLY A 97 -11.98 10.38 3.06
N LEU A 98 -12.48 9.50 3.93
CA LEU A 98 -11.77 9.13 5.17
C LEU A 98 -10.63 8.15 4.91
N ALA A 99 -10.84 7.14 4.06
CA ALA A 99 -9.80 6.19 3.71
C ALA A 99 -8.72 6.87 2.85
N GLU A 100 -9.12 7.75 1.94
CA GLU A 100 -8.20 8.57 1.15
C GLU A 100 -7.36 9.51 2.04
N ARG A 101 -7.98 10.26 2.96
CA ARG A 101 -7.24 11.11 3.92
C ARG A 101 -6.30 10.30 4.80
N MET A 102 -6.73 9.11 5.21
CA MET A 102 -5.91 8.21 6.00
C MET A 102 -4.68 7.77 5.21
N ILE A 103 -4.86 7.32 3.97
CA ILE A 103 -3.74 6.96 3.08
C ILE A 103 -2.79 8.15 2.92
N GLN A 104 -3.29 9.35 2.57
CA GLN A 104 -2.47 10.56 2.42
C GLN A 104 -1.65 10.89 3.68
N THR A 105 -2.28 10.80 4.86
CA THR A 105 -1.60 11.06 6.13
C THR A 105 -0.49 10.04 6.37
N HIS A 106 -0.74 8.75 6.09
CA HIS A 106 0.29 7.73 6.26
C HIS A 106 1.43 7.86 5.24
N GLU A 107 1.13 8.20 3.99
CA GLU A 107 2.17 8.48 3.00
C GLU A 107 3.07 9.63 3.42
N GLU A 108 2.47 10.73 3.90
CA GLU A 108 3.21 11.89 4.37
C GLU A 108 4.12 11.53 5.55
N VAL A 109 3.61 10.75 6.51
CA VAL A 109 4.39 10.25 7.64
C VAL A 109 5.57 9.40 7.16
N ILE A 110 5.33 8.42 6.27
CA ILE A 110 6.39 7.55 5.74
C ILE A 110 7.45 8.38 5.02
N ARG A 111 7.05 9.30 4.14
CA ARG A 111 8.00 10.17 3.41
C ARG A 111 8.85 10.99 4.37
N ARG A 112 8.25 11.55 5.43
CA ARG A 112 8.98 12.30 6.46
C ARG A 112 9.93 11.39 7.25
N LEU A 113 9.48 10.23 7.70
CA LEU A 113 10.32 9.28 8.44
C LEU A 113 11.54 8.86 7.61
N CYS A 114 11.33 8.50 6.35
CA CYS A 114 12.41 8.14 5.42
C CYS A 114 13.35 9.32 5.16
N ALA A 115 12.84 10.55 4.99
CA ALA A 115 13.65 11.73 4.70
C ALA A 115 14.51 12.19 5.89
N TYR A 116 13.98 12.09 7.11
CA TYR A 116 14.67 12.54 8.32
C TYR A 116 15.43 11.44 9.06
N GLY A 117 15.44 10.20 8.54
CA GLY A 117 16.07 9.05 9.20
C GLY A 117 15.45 8.76 10.57
N LEU A 118 14.17 9.08 10.75
CA LEU A 118 13.49 8.88 12.02
C LEU A 118 13.11 7.41 12.16
N GLU A 119 13.71 6.75 13.14
CA GLU A 119 13.34 5.39 13.51
C GLU A 119 12.03 5.43 14.31
N LEU A 120 11.01 4.73 13.82
CA LEU A 120 9.87 4.40 14.65
C LEU A 120 10.36 3.40 15.69
N LYS A 121 10.37 3.80 16.96
CA LYS A 121 10.59 2.87 18.05
C LYS A 121 9.55 1.77 17.93
N ASP A 122 9.99 0.53 17.75
CA ASP A 122 9.13 -0.62 17.95
C ASP A 122 8.54 -0.56 19.36
N SER A 123 7.41 -1.25 19.57
CA SER A 123 6.71 -1.33 20.87
C SER A 123 7.59 -1.78 22.04
N ASP A 124 8.81 -2.22 21.75
CA ASP A 124 9.75 -2.82 22.69
C ASP A 124 10.84 -1.85 23.17
N GLY A 125 10.74 -0.55 22.87
CA GLY A 125 11.27 0.50 23.74
C GLY A 125 12.66 0.33 24.35
N PHE A 126 13.68 -0.11 23.60
CA PHE A 126 15.08 -0.02 24.07
C PHE A 126 16.02 0.41 22.95
N THR A 127 16.53 1.64 23.10
CA THR A 127 17.76 2.11 22.47
C THR A 127 18.94 1.41 23.13
N HIS A 128 19.80 0.76 22.35
CA HIS A 128 21.19 0.61 22.75
C HIS A 128 22.00 1.64 21.95
N ASP A 129 22.76 2.42 22.71
CA ASP A 129 23.64 3.51 22.29
C ASP A 129 24.63 3.11 21.19
#